data_AF-A0AA97MYF5-F1
#
_entry.id   AF-A0AA97MYF5-F1
#
_cell.length_a   1.000
_cell.length_b   1.000
_cell.length_c   1.000
_cell.angle_alpha   90.00
_cell.angle_beta   90.00
_cell.angle_gamma   90.00
#
_symmetry.space_group_name_H-M   'P 1'
#
loop_
_entity.id
_entity.type
_entity.pdbx_description
1 polymer ?
#
loop_
_entity_poly.entity_id
_entity_poly.type
_entity_poly.pdbx_seq_one_letter_code
_entity_poly.pdbx_strand_id
1 'polypeptide(L)'
;EMSNSSSTSQFLLLAFSDTRELQLLHFCLFLGISLAALLGNGLIISAVACNHHLHTPMFCFLLNLSLTDLGSICTTVPKAMDNSRWDTRHISYTGCAAQVFFFLFFMSAEFSLLTILCYDRYVSICKPLHYGTLLGSRACAHMAAAAWASGFLTALL
;
A
#
# COMPACT_ATOMS: atom_id res chain seq x y z
N GLU A 1 -47.68 1.17 15.05
CA GLU A 1 -46.97 0.26 14.12
C GLU A 1 -47.03 0.89 12.73
N MET A 2 -45.99 1.03 11.92
CA MET A 2 -44.62 0.48 11.89
C MET A 2 -43.63 1.59 11.52
N SER A 3 -42.45 1.51 12.14
CA SER A 3 -41.21 2.20 11.80
C SER A 3 -40.82 2.08 10.32
N ASN A 4 -40.18 3.13 9.78
CA ASN A 4 -39.07 2.95 8.84
C ASN A 4 -38.06 4.08 9.01
N SER A 5 -37.33 3.98 10.11
CA SER A 5 -36.00 4.58 10.27
C SER A 5 -35.04 3.87 9.32
N SER A 6 -34.96 4.30 8.05
CA SER A 6 -33.80 3.95 7.23
C SER A 6 -32.63 4.84 7.66
N SER A 7 -31.97 4.42 8.73
CA SER A 7 -30.63 4.84 9.11
C SER A 7 -29.65 4.47 7.99
N THR A 8 -29.65 5.25 6.91
CA THR A 8 -28.62 5.17 5.88
C THR A 8 -27.39 5.89 6.41
N SER A 9 -26.53 5.15 7.11
CA SER A 9 -25.20 5.59 7.53
C SER A 9 -24.29 5.72 6.30
N GLN A 10 -24.60 6.69 5.44
CA GLN A 10 -23.81 7.05 4.26
C GLN A 10 -22.72 8.00 4.72
N PHE A 11 -21.48 7.51 4.74
CA PHE A 11 -20.32 8.34 5.02
C PHE A 11 -20.03 9.19 3.78
N LEU A 12 -20.25 10.50 3.90
CA LEU A 12 -19.95 11.47 2.86
C LEU A 12 -18.44 11.72 2.89
N LEU A 13 -17.74 11.24 1.86
CA LEU A 13 -16.32 11.55 1.65
C LEU A 13 -16.23 13.03 1.31
N LEU A 14 -15.71 13.84 2.24
CA LEU A 14 -15.68 15.30 2.18
C LEU A 14 -15.08 15.76 0.84
N ALA A 15 -15.83 16.56 0.08
CA ALA A 15 -15.31 17.22 -1.11
C ALA A 15 -14.17 18.15 -0.70
N PHE A 16 -12.95 17.89 -1.21
CA PHE A 16 -11.74 18.60 -0.81
C PHE A 16 -11.70 20.07 -1.29
N SER A 17 -12.62 20.51 -2.16
CA SER A 17 -12.79 21.91 -2.55
C SER A 17 -14.16 22.19 -3.19
N ASP A 18 -14.71 23.38 -2.95
CA ASP A 18 -15.98 23.88 -3.50
C ASP A 18 -15.84 24.34 -4.98
N THR A 19 -14.60 24.43 -5.48
CA THR A 19 -14.28 24.85 -6.84
C THR A 19 -13.96 23.66 -7.76
N ARG A 20 -14.80 23.47 -8.78
CA ARG A 20 -14.69 22.39 -9.80
C ARG A 20 -13.33 22.33 -10.51
N GLU A 21 -12.71 23.49 -10.74
CA GLU A 21 -11.34 23.62 -11.29
C GLU A 21 -10.29 22.98 -10.38
N LEU A 22 -10.36 23.22 -9.06
CA LEU A 22 -9.41 22.71 -8.10
C LEU A 22 -9.58 21.18 -7.91
N GLN A 23 -10.80 20.68 -7.97
CA GLN A 23 -11.10 19.25 -7.90
C GLN A 23 -10.51 18.48 -9.11
N LEU A 24 -10.63 19.03 -10.32
CA LEU A 24 -10.02 18.47 -11.55
C LEU A 24 -8.50 18.45 -11.46
N LEU A 25 -7.88 19.51 -10.93
CA LEU A 25 -6.44 19.58 -10.75
C LEU A 25 -5.94 18.53 -9.75
N HIS A 26 -6.62 18.36 -8.61
CA HIS A 26 -6.31 17.30 -7.64
C HIS A 26 -6.47 15.90 -8.24
N PHE A 27 -7.52 15.68 -9.03
CA PHE A 27 -7.74 14.42 -9.73
C PHE A 27 -6.59 14.10 -10.70
N CYS A 28 -6.21 15.06 -11.54
CA CYS A 28 -5.10 14.91 -12.48
C CYS A 28 -3.76 14.67 -11.77
N LEU A 29 -3.49 15.40 -10.68
CA LEU A 29 -2.29 15.20 -9.87
C LEU A 29 -2.26 13.81 -9.23
N PHE A 30 -3.35 13.39 -8.58
CA PHE A 30 -3.45 12.08 -7.95
C PHE A 30 -3.32 10.94 -8.96
N LEU A 31 -3.95 11.09 -10.12
CA LEU A 31 -3.83 10.15 -11.24
C LEU A 31 -2.39 10.08 -11.75
N GLY A 32 -1.74 11.22 -11.95
CA GLY A 32 -0.35 11.30 -12.41
C GLY A 32 0.63 10.64 -11.43
N ILE A 33 0.51 10.94 -10.13
CA ILE A 33 1.31 10.32 -9.07
C ILE A 33 1.08 8.81 -9.04
N SER A 34 -0.18 8.38 -9.15
CA SER A 34 -0.53 6.95 -9.14
C SER A 34 0.05 6.20 -10.34
N LEU A 35 -0.02 6.76 -11.56
CA LEU A 35 0.59 6.17 -12.74
C LEU A 35 2.12 6.12 -12.63
N ALA A 36 2.75 7.20 -12.15
CA ALA A 36 4.19 7.25 -11.96
C ALA A 36 4.64 6.19 -10.93
N ALA A 37 3.92 6.04 -9.83
CA ALA A 37 4.20 5.03 -8.80
C ALA A 37 3.95 3.61 -9.32
N LEU A 38 2.90 3.38 -10.11
CA LEU A 38 2.62 2.08 -10.75
C LEU A 38 3.74 1.69 -11.71
N LEU A 39 4.19 2.63 -12.55
CA LEU A 39 5.31 2.44 -13.47
C LEU A 39 6.61 2.19 -12.70
N GLY A 40 6.91 3.00 -11.68
CA GLY A 40 8.10 2.86 -10.86
C GLY A 40 8.18 1.49 -10.18
N ASN A 41 7.11 1.09 -9.48
CA ASN A 41 7.04 -0.22 -8.81
C ASN A 41 7.03 -1.39 -9.80
N GLY A 42 6.38 -1.25 -10.95
CA GLY A 42 6.41 -2.24 -12.02
C GLY A 42 7.81 -2.41 -12.63
N LEU A 43 8.57 -1.32 -12.78
CA LEU A 43 9.95 -1.35 -13.25
C LEU A 43 10.88 -2.03 -12.25
N ILE A 44 10.70 -1.79 -10.94
CA ILE A 44 11.46 -2.47 -9.88
C ILE A 44 11.24 -3.98 -9.97
N ILE A 45 9.98 -4.42 -10.02
CA ILE A 45 9.63 -5.85 -10.13
C ILE A 45 10.21 -6.46 -11.42
N SER A 46 10.08 -5.76 -12.55
CA SER A 46 10.61 -6.22 -13.83
C SER A 46 12.14 -6.31 -13.82
N ALA A 47 12.82 -5.35 -13.21
CA ALA A 47 14.27 -5.34 -13.08
C ALA A 47 14.78 -6.50 -12.21
N VAL A 48 14.05 -6.84 -11.13
CA VAL A 48 14.34 -8.03 -10.31
C VAL A 48 14.10 -9.32 -11.11
N ALA A 49 12.99 -9.41 -11.85
CA ALA A 49 12.64 -10.59 -12.63
C ALA A 49 13.63 -10.86 -13.78
N CYS A 50 14.12 -9.81 -14.44
CA CYS A 50 15.07 -9.94 -15.55
C CYS A 50 16.50 -10.28 -15.09
N ASN A 51 16.87 -9.99 -13.85
CA ASN A 51 18.24 -10.16 -13.36
C ASN A 51 18.35 -11.23 -12.26
N HIS A 52 18.48 -12.49 -12.69
CA HIS A 52 18.66 -13.63 -11.78
C HIS A 52 19.96 -13.59 -10.95
N HIS A 53 20.94 -12.78 -11.35
CA HIS A 53 22.21 -12.61 -10.63
C HIS A 53 22.16 -11.59 -9.49
N LEU A 54 21.05 -10.86 -9.32
CA LEU A 54 20.85 -9.86 -8.25
C LEU A 54 19.99 -10.39 -7.08
N HIS A 55 19.95 -11.70 -6.84
CA HIS A 55 19.26 -12.29 -5.67
C HIS A 55 19.98 -11.98 -4.34
N THR A 56 20.09 -10.70 -3.99
CA THR A 56 20.47 -10.25 -2.65
C THR A 56 19.22 -10.04 -1.79
N PRO A 57 19.33 -10.18 -0.45
CA PRO A 57 18.20 -10.07 0.49
C PRO A 57 17.40 -8.77 0.34
N MET A 58 18.11 -7.68 0.06
CA MET A 58 17.57 -6.37 -0.26
C MET A 58 16.54 -6.38 -1.40
N PHE A 59 16.77 -7.10 -2.51
CA PHE A 59 15.81 -7.14 -3.63
C PHE A 59 14.54 -7.90 -3.28
N CYS A 60 14.63 -8.91 -2.41
CA CYS A 60 13.47 -9.61 -1.87
C CYS A 60 12.58 -8.65 -1.05
N PHE A 61 13.16 -7.77 -0.23
CA PHE A 61 12.40 -6.74 0.49
C PHE A 61 11.83 -5.66 -0.42
N LEU A 62 12.61 -5.18 -1.41
CA LEU A 62 12.12 -4.22 -2.40
C LEU A 62 10.94 -4.76 -3.21
N LEU A 63 10.95 -6.04 -3.57
CA LEU A 63 9.84 -6.66 -4.27
C LEU A 63 8.56 -6.72 -3.41
N ASN A 64 8.71 -7.03 -2.11
CA ASN A 64 7.58 -6.98 -1.17
C ASN A 64 7.05 -5.56 -0.96
N LEU A 65 7.94 -4.56 -0.91
CA LEU A 65 7.57 -3.14 -0.81
C LEU A 65 6.80 -2.71 -2.07
N SER A 66 7.32 -2.99 -3.26
CA SER A 66 6.64 -2.67 -4.52
C SER A 66 5.29 -3.38 -4.67
N LEU A 67 5.15 -4.60 -4.16
CA LEU A 67 3.87 -5.31 -4.15
C LEU A 67 2.86 -4.63 -3.19
N THR A 68 3.34 -4.19 -2.03
CA THR A 68 2.53 -3.45 -1.03
C THR A 68 2.06 -2.11 -1.61
N ASP A 69 2.93 -1.38 -2.29
CA ASP A 69 2.61 -0.12 -2.98
C ASP A 69 1.58 -0.31 -4.08
N LEU A 70 1.76 -1.34 -4.93
CA LEU A 70 0.79 -1.68 -5.98
C LEU A 70 -0.57 -2.02 -5.38
N GLY A 71 -0.61 -2.76 -4.27
CA GLY A 71 -1.84 -3.06 -3.53
C GLY A 71 -2.52 -1.80 -3.00
N SER A 72 -1.76 -0.88 -2.42
CA SER A 72 -2.25 0.41 -1.90
C SER A 72 -2.84 1.29 -3.02
N ILE A 73 -2.13 1.39 -4.16
CA ILE A 73 -2.60 2.12 -5.34
C ILE A 73 -3.88 1.49 -5.90
N CYS A 74 -3.91 0.16 -6.07
CA CYS A 74 -5.07 -0.57 -6.58
C CYS A 74 -6.29 -0.48 -5.66
N THR A 75 -6.13 -0.29 -4.36
CA THR A 75 -7.26 -0.13 -3.43
C THR A 75 -7.74 1.32 -3.31
N THR A 76 -6.84 2.29 -3.48
CA THR A 76 -7.15 3.72 -3.34
C THR A 76 -7.66 4.35 -4.64
N VAL A 77 -7.04 4.02 -5.78
CA VAL A 77 -7.29 4.67 -7.08
C VAL A 77 -8.70 4.39 -7.65
N PRO A 78 -9.21 3.14 -7.70
CA PRO A 78 -10.52 2.88 -8.30
C PRO A 78 -11.64 3.63 -7.58
N LYS A 79 -11.49 3.80 -6.26
CA LYS A 79 -12.46 4.51 -5.44
C LYS A 79 -12.42 6.02 -5.62
N ALA A 80 -11.23 6.61 -5.71
CA ALA A 80 -11.08 8.02 -6.04
C ALA A 80 -11.64 8.34 -7.44
N MET A 81 -11.45 7.43 -8.39
CA MET A 81 -11.97 7.57 -9.76
C MET A 81 -13.49 7.42 -9.84
N ASP A 82 -14.08 6.45 -9.13
CA ASP A 82 -15.52 6.24 -9.09
C ASP A 82 -16.24 7.42 -8.42
N ASN A 83 -15.69 7.90 -7.30
CA ASN A 83 -16.22 9.04 -6.55
C ASN A 83 -16.13 10.37 -7.34
N SER A 84 -15.18 10.49 -8.27
CA SER A 84 -15.05 11.67 -9.14
C SER A 84 -15.88 11.59 -10.42
N ARG A 85 -16.20 10.39 -10.92
CA ARG A 85 -16.92 10.22 -12.19
C ARG A 85 -18.43 10.20 -12.07
N TRP A 86 -18.98 9.66 -10.98
CA TRP A 86 -20.41 9.40 -10.89
C TRP A 86 -21.22 10.38 -10.04
N ASP A 87 -20.60 11.41 -9.45
CA ASP A 87 -21.23 12.35 -8.49
C ASP A 87 -22.06 11.65 -7.38
N THR A 88 -21.81 10.35 -7.19
CA THR A 88 -22.55 9.49 -6.28
C THR A 88 -21.69 9.33 -5.04
N ARG A 89 -21.82 10.25 -4.08
CA ARG A 89 -21.06 10.29 -2.81
C ARG A 89 -21.47 9.17 -1.83
N HIS A 90 -21.89 8.02 -2.33
CA HIS A 90 -22.46 6.94 -1.54
C HIS A 90 -21.53 5.73 -1.55
N ILE A 91 -20.61 5.72 -0.59
CA ILE A 91 -19.88 4.51 -0.21
C ILE A 91 -20.75 3.65 0.69
N SER A 92 -20.84 2.34 0.41
CA SER A 92 -21.48 1.42 1.35
C SER A 92 -20.67 1.35 2.65
N TYR A 93 -21.31 1.09 3.78
CA TYR A 93 -20.62 0.91 5.07
C TYR A 93 -19.52 -0.17 4.98
N THR A 94 -19.82 -1.29 4.31
CA THR A 94 -18.86 -2.37 4.05
C THR A 94 -17.70 -1.92 3.16
N GLY A 95 -17.95 -1.08 2.16
CA GLY A 95 -16.93 -0.48 1.33
C GLY A 95 -16.02 0.47 2.10
N CYS A 96 -16.58 1.30 3.00
CA CYS A 96 -15.81 2.21 3.85
C CYS A 96 -14.93 1.43 4.84
N ALA A 97 -15.51 0.44 5.53
CA ALA A 97 -14.77 -0.45 6.43
C ALA A 97 -13.62 -1.17 5.71
N ALA A 98 -13.86 -1.72 4.51
CA ALA A 98 -12.83 -2.38 3.73
C ALA A 98 -11.69 -1.42 3.34
N GLN A 99 -12.00 -0.18 2.97
CA GLN A 99 -10.96 0.80 2.61
C GLN A 99 -10.12 1.22 3.80
N VAL A 100 -10.73 1.49 4.95
CA VAL A 100 -9.98 1.80 6.17
C VAL A 100 -9.09 0.63 6.57
N PHE A 101 -9.62 -0.59 6.49
CA PHE A 101 -8.86 -1.81 6.76
C PHE A 101 -7.65 -1.96 5.82
N PHE A 102 -7.85 -1.89 4.51
CA PHE A 102 -6.75 -2.00 3.55
C PHE A 102 -5.74 -0.87 3.68
N PHE A 103 -6.19 0.35 3.97
CA PHE A 103 -5.31 1.49 4.20
C PHE A 103 -4.40 1.26 5.42
N LEU A 104 -4.97 0.88 6.57
CA LEU A 104 -4.19 0.57 7.77
C LEU A 104 -3.25 -0.63 7.55
N PHE A 105 -3.72 -1.65 6.85
CA PHE A 105 -2.94 -2.83 6.50
C PHE A 105 -1.69 -2.45 5.68
N PHE A 106 -1.87 -1.74 4.57
CA PHE A 106 -0.76 -1.35 3.69
C PHE A 106 0.20 -0.39 4.39
N MET A 107 -0.31 0.61 5.12
CA MET A 107 0.55 1.55 5.88
C MET A 107 1.40 0.83 6.93
N SER A 108 0.81 -0.10 7.69
CA SER A 108 1.55 -0.86 8.71
C SER A 108 2.55 -1.84 8.08
N ALA A 109 2.20 -2.46 6.96
CA ALA A 109 3.09 -3.35 6.23
C ALA A 109 4.28 -2.58 5.62
N GLU A 110 4.03 -1.43 5.00
CA GLU A 110 5.04 -0.54 4.43
C GLU A 110 6.04 -0.09 5.51
N PHE A 111 5.53 0.40 6.65
CA PHE A 111 6.38 0.81 7.76
C PHE A 111 7.26 -0.34 8.29
N SER A 112 6.69 -1.54 8.40
CA SER A 112 7.42 -2.73 8.84
C SER A 112 8.51 -3.11 7.83
N LEU A 113 8.21 -3.10 6.53
CA LEU A 113 9.15 -3.41 5.46
C LEU A 113 10.29 -2.38 5.37
N LEU A 114 9.98 -1.09 5.48
CA LEU A 114 10.99 -0.02 5.53
C LEU A 114 11.92 -0.18 6.73
N THR A 115 11.35 -0.52 7.89
CA THR A 115 12.15 -0.79 9.10
C THR A 115 13.11 -1.95 8.90
N ILE A 116 12.63 -3.04 8.27
CA ILE A 116 13.47 -4.20 7.94
C ILE A 116 14.57 -3.82 6.93
N LEU A 117 14.26 -2.99 5.94
CA LEU A 117 15.25 -2.52 4.96
C LEU A 117 16.33 -1.63 5.60
N CYS A 118 15.94 -0.74 6.53
CA CYS A 118 16.89 0.05 7.32
C CYS A 118 17.79 -0.85 8.18
N TYR A 119 17.22 -1.90 8.77
CA TYR A 119 17.96 -2.87 9.56
C TYR A 119 18.93 -3.71 8.71
N ASP A 120 18.49 -4.18 7.53
CA ASP A 120 19.31 -4.87 6.53
C ASP A 120 20.56 -4.03 6.19
N ARG A 121 20.36 -2.74 5.90
CA ARG A 121 21.45 -1.80 5.59
C ARG A 121 22.40 -1.60 6.75
N TYR A 122 21.87 -1.46 7.96
CA TYR A 122 22.67 -1.35 9.17
C TYR A 122 23.56 -2.58 9.38
N VAL A 123 23.00 -3.79 9.29
CA VAL A 123 23.75 -5.05 9.48
C VAL A 123 24.79 -5.25 8.38
N SER A 124 24.45 -4.90 7.13
CA SER A 124 25.37 -4.95 6.00
C SER A 124 26.63 -4.11 6.22
N ILE A 125 26.49 -2.90 6.79
CA ILE A 125 27.61 -1.99 7.07
C ILE A 125 28.37 -2.40 8.34
N CYS A 126 27.64 -2.65 9.43
CA CYS A 126 28.27 -2.84 10.74
C CYS A 126 28.79 -4.27 10.98
N LYS A 127 28.29 -5.28 10.25
CA LYS A 127 28.61 -6.70 10.46
C LYS A 127 28.72 -7.49 9.13
N PRO A 128 29.61 -7.09 8.20
CA PRO A 128 29.69 -7.71 6.86
C PRO A 128 30.00 -9.21 6.88
N LEU A 129 30.83 -9.68 7.84
CA LEU A 129 31.18 -11.12 7.93
C LEU A 129 30.01 -12.03 8.35
N HIS A 130 29.03 -11.51 9.08
CA HIS A 130 27.86 -12.28 9.54
C HIS A 130 26.60 -12.05 8.68
N TYR A 131 26.67 -11.13 7.70
CA TYR A 131 25.54 -10.79 6.86
C TYR A 131 25.03 -11.98 6.04
N GLY A 132 25.94 -12.76 5.44
CA GLY A 132 25.56 -13.91 4.61
C GLY A 132 24.92 -15.07 5.39
N THR A 133 25.20 -15.20 6.68
CA THR A 133 24.60 -16.22 7.56
C THR A 133 23.31 -15.76 8.22
N LEU A 134 23.16 -14.46 8.53
CA LEU A 134 21.91 -13.92 9.09
C LEU A 134 20.84 -13.65 8.02
N LEU A 135 21.21 -13.07 6.88
CA LEU A 135 20.26 -12.67 5.83
C LEU A 135 20.33 -13.62 4.63
N GLY A 136 19.86 -14.85 4.83
CA GLY A 136 19.56 -15.78 3.74
C GLY A 136 18.18 -15.54 3.12
N SER A 137 17.94 -16.12 1.93
CA SER A 137 16.63 -16.06 1.24
C SER A 137 15.45 -16.53 2.13
N ARG A 138 15.66 -17.58 2.93
CA ARG A 138 14.64 -18.08 3.88
C ARG A 138 14.34 -17.07 5.00
N ALA A 139 15.38 -16.40 5.51
CA ALA A 139 15.20 -15.36 6.53
C ALA A 139 14.43 -14.16 5.95
N CYS A 140 14.68 -13.77 4.69
CA CYS A 140 13.89 -12.75 4.01
C CYS A 140 12.41 -13.14 3.95
N ALA A 141 12.10 -14.37 3.53
CA ALA A 141 10.72 -14.85 3.45
C ALA A 141 10.01 -14.83 4.81
N HIS A 142 10.69 -15.26 5.89
CA HIS A 142 10.13 -15.19 7.25
C HIS A 142 9.92 -13.76 7.74
N MET A 143 10.87 -12.85 7.51
CA MET A 143 10.75 -11.45 7.89
C MET A 143 9.65 -10.73 7.11
N ALA A 144 9.52 -11.00 5.81
CA ALA A 144 8.42 -10.51 4.99
C ALA A 144 7.08 -11.04 5.49
N ALA A 145 6.96 -12.35 5.72
CA ALA A 145 5.74 -12.93 6.28
C ALA A 145 5.36 -12.31 7.63
N ALA A 146 6.35 -12.05 8.50
CA ALA A 146 6.13 -11.38 9.77
C ALA A 146 5.64 -9.93 9.59
N ALA A 147 6.19 -9.17 8.63
CA ALA A 147 5.75 -7.81 8.32
C ALA A 147 4.31 -7.76 7.78
N TRP A 148 3.91 -8.74 6.96
CA TRP A 148 2.54 -8.84 6.47
C TRP A 148 1.58 -9.27 7.57
N ALA A 149 1.99 -10.22 8.42
CA ALA A 149 1.19 -10.68 9.55
C ALA A 149 1.01 -9.57 10.60
N SER A 150 2.06 -8.78 10.90
CA SER A 150 1.95 -7.63 11.79
C SER A 150 1.04 -6.56 11.20
N GLY A 151 1.18 -6.24 9.91
CA GLY A 151 0.28 -5.32 9.22
C GLY A 151 -1.19 -5.77 9.27
N PHE A 152 -1.44 -7.06 9.08
CA PHE A 152 -2.78 -7.64 9.18
C PHE A 152 -3.35 -7.52 10.59
N LEU A 153 -2.55 -7.85 11.60
CA LEU A 153 -2.98 -7.77 12.99
C LEU A 153 -3.27 -6.32 13.42
N THR A 154 -2.43 -5.36 13.00
CA THR A 154 -2.63 -3.92 13.25
C THR A 154 -3.90 -3.40 12.58
N ALA A 155 -4.25 -3.91 11.40
CA ALA A 155 -5.48 -3.51 10.72
C ALA A 155 -6.74 -4.14 11.33
N LEU A 156 -6.61 -5.25 12.05
CA LEU A 156 -7.71 -6.01 12.63
C LEU A 156 -8.07 -5.56 14.06
N LEU A 157 -7.07 -5.16 14.86
CA LEU A 157 -7.22 -4.72 16.25
C LEU A 157 -7.70 -3.26 16.35
#